data_AF-A0A2E9Q5B0-F1
#
_entry.id   AF-A0A2E9Q5B0-F1
#
_cell.length_a   1.000
_cell.length_b   1.000
_cell.length_c   1.000
_cell.angle_alpha   90.00
_cell.angle_beta   90.00
_cell.angle_gamma   90.00
#
_symmetry.space_group_name_H-M   'P 1'
#
loop_
_entity.id
_entity.type
_entity.pdbx_description
1 polymer ?
#
loop_
_entity_poly.entity_id
_entity_poly.type
_entity_poly.pdbx_seq_one_letter_code
_entity_poly.pdbx_strand_id
1 'polypeptide(L)'
;MSRFSAKVRIVYLTLVILFTGGVFVYLLDTWGVIRLEEKLPFLASDPPKAPLSEDSQTLLDREALEKQEERLKEKELELQEMEQNLKDRQEALQQEQQKLEEARNGLKEARKQLKEETEATRTRKQKIEQMAERLGAMPPDDAVAIVRGWSNVDVVDVFVQMERNAEEAGEQSIVPFLITKLPRERASLITTLMMDAVAERMPRNNPDNPAPEEQQPQ
;
A
#
# COMPACT_ATOMS: atom_id res chain seq x y z
N MET A 1 -14.29 -71.29 -38.37
CA MET A 1 -15.27 -70.98 -39.43
C MET A 1 -16.62 -71.53 -39.01
N SER A 2 -17.47 -70.69 -38.41
CA SER A 2 -18.71 -71.12 -37.75
C SER A 2 -19.78 -71.54 -38.76
N ARG A 3 -20.11 -72.83 -38.78
CA ARG A 3 -21.27 -73.40 -39.48
C ARG A 3 -22.55 -73.06 -38.71
N PHE A 4 -22.94 -71.79 -38.68
CA PHE A 4 -24.27 -71.40 -38.20
C PHE A 4 -25.30 -71.82 -39.25
N SER A 5 -26.31 -72.58 -38.81
CA SER A 5 -27.45 -73.02 -39.61
C SER A 5 -28.02 -71.86 -40.43
N ALA A 6 -28.27 -72.06 -41.72
CA ALA A 6 -28.71 -71.01 -42.65
C ALA A 6 -29.88 -70.19 -42.10
N LYS A 7 -30.78 -70.83 -41.35
CA LYS A 7 -31.91 -70.18 -40.67
C LYS A 7 -31.47 -69.17 -39.60
N VAL A 8 -30.47 -69.51 -38.78
CA VAL A 8 -29.92 -68.61 -37.74
C VAL A 8 -29.17 -67.44 -38.37
N ARG A 9 -28.42 -67.70 -39.45
CA ARG A 9 -27.73 -66.64 -40.20
C ARG A 9 -28.73 -65.67 -40.83
N ILE A 10 -29.85 -66.18 -41.38
CA ILE A 10 -30.92 -65.35 -41.93
C ILE A 10 -31.59 -64.55 -40.81
N VAL A 11 -31.99 -65.18 -39.70
CA VAL A 11 -32.63 -64.47 -38.57
C VAL A 11 -31.72 -63.39 -38.00
N TYR A 12 -30.42 -63.67 -37.84
CA TYR A 12 -29.44 -62.68 -37.39
C TYR A 12 -29.29 -61.55 -38.40
N LEU A 13 -29.26 -61.86 -39.70
CA LEU A 13 -29.13 -60.85 -40.75
C LEU A 13 -30.39 -59.97 -40.87
N THR A 14 -31.59 -60.53 -40.67
CA THR A 14 -32.84 -59.76 -40.59
C THR A 14 -32.86 -58.86 -39.36
N LEU A 15 -32.41 -59.37 -38.20
CA LEU A 15 -32.34 -58.59 -36.97
C LEU A 15 -31.32 -57.45 -37.07
N VAL A 16 -30.16 -57.70 -37.68
CA VAL A 16 -29.15 -56.67 -37.94
C VAL A 16 -29.65 -55.63 -38.94
N ILE A 17 -30.39 -56.01 -39.99
CA ILE A 17 -30.98 -55.03 -40.92
C ILE A 17 -32.02 -54.17 -40.22
N LEU A 18 -32.85 -54.76 -39.37
CA LEU A 18 -33.90 -54.03 -38.64
C LEU A 18 -33.27 -53.09 -37.60
N PHE A 19 -32.23 -53.53 -36.90
CA PHE A 19 -31.48 -52.71 -35.97
C PHE A 19 -30.75 -51.56 -36.67
N THR A 20 -30.03 -51.85 -37.76
CA THR A 20 -29.34 -50.84 -38.55
C THR A 20 -30.32 -49.86 -39.18
N GLY A 21 -31.49 -50.31 -39.64
CA GLY A 21 -32.56 -49.46 -40.16
C GLY A 21 -33.16 -48.56 -39.08
N GLY A 22 -33.39 -49.08 -37.87
CA GLY A 22 -33.86 -48.28 -36.74
C GLY A 22 -32.86 -47.22 -36.30
N VAL A 23 -31.58 -47.57 -36.24
CA VAL A 23 -30.49 -46.62 -35.94
C VAL A 23 -30.36 -45.58 -37.05
N PHE A 24 -30.50 -45.97 -38.32
CA PHE A 24 -30.46 -45.04 -39.45
C PHE A 24 -31.61 -44.02 -39.40
N VAL A 25 -32.82 -44.47 -39.05
CA VAL A 25 -33.97 -43.58 -38.81
C VAL A 25 -33.73 -42.66 -37.61
N TYR A 26 -33.15 -43.19 -36.53
CA TYR A 26 -32.81 -42.42 -35.33
C TYR A 26 -31.76 -41.32 -35.61
N LEU A 27 -30.72 -41.62 -36.39
CA LEU A 27 -29.73 -40.62 -36.80
C LEU A 27 -30.35 -39.55 -37.73
N LEU A 28 -31.26 -39.93 -38.61
CA LEU A 28 -31.97 -38.99 -39.49
C LEU A 28 -32.91 -38.05 -38.74
N ASP A 29 -33.53 -38.54 -37.66
CA ASP A 29 -34.32 -37.73 -36.73
C ASP A 29 -33.43 -36.75 -35.93
N THR A 30 -32.28 -37.23 -35.43
CA THR A 30 -31.31 -36.40 -34.69
C THR A 30 -30.72 -35.26 -35.55
N TRP A 31 -30.59 -35.47 -36.87
CA TRP A 31 -30.14 -34.45 -37.83
C TRP A 31 -31.26 -33.54 -38.35
N GLY A 32 -32.53 -33.77 -38.00
CA GLY A 32 -33.66 -32.91 -38.36
C GLY A 32 -34.01 -32.90 -39.87
N VAL A 33 -33.53 -33.89 -40.65
CA VAL A 33 -33.78 -33.97 -42.10
C VAL A 33 -35.15 -34.61 -42.41
N ILE A 34 -35.69 -35.42 -41.48
CA ILE A 34 -37.02 -36.03 -41.59
C ILE A 34 -37.72 -35.84 -40.24
N ARG A 35 -38.80 -35.06 -40.20
CA ARG A 35 -39.66 -34.97 -39.01
C ARG A 35 -40.52 -36.23 -38.95
N LEU A 36 -40.08 -37.24 -38.19
CA LEU A 36 -40.87 -38.47 -38.00
C LEU A 36 -42.25 -38.19 -37.37
N GLU A 37 -42.36 -37.08 -36.65
CA GLU A 37 -43.60 -36.52 -36.08
C GLU A 37 -44.69 -36.29 -37.13
N GLU A 38 -44.33 -35.97 -38.37
CA GLU A 38 -45.28 -35.56 -39.43
C GLU A 38 -45.87 -36.76 -40.19
N LYS A 39 -45.24 -37.94 -40.12
CA LYS A 39 -45.69 -39.16 -40.83
C LYS A 39 -46.28 -40.25 -39.93
N LEU A 40 -46.06 -40.20 -38.62
CA LEU A 40 -46.56 -41.19 -37.67
C LEU A 40 -47.48 -40.51 -36.63
N PRO A 41 -48.82 -40.52 -36.85
CA PRO A 41 -49.78 -39.79 -36.01
C PRO A 41 -49.93 -40.34 -34.57
N PHE A 42 -49.19 -41.38 -34.20
CA PHE A 42 -49.19 -41.94 -32.85
C PHE A 42 -48.02 -41.45 -31.98
N LEU A 43 -47.00 -40.81 -32.56
CA LEU A 43 -45.85 -40.25 -31.84
C LEU A 43 -45.96 -38.73 -31.61
N ALA A 44 -46.88 -38.06 -32.30
CA ALA A 44 -47.14 -36.64 -32.13
C ALA A 44 -47.76 -36.38 -30.75
N SER A 45 -46.95 -35.97 -29.78
CA SER A 45 -47.40 -35.49 -28.46
C SER A 45 -47.82 -34.02 -28.48
N ASP A 46 -48.15 -33.47 -29.65
CA ASP A 46 -48.64 -32.10 -29.77
C ASP A 46 -50.17 -32.14 -29.90
N PRO A 47 -50.93 -31.58 -28.95
CA PRO A 47 -52.38 -31.51 -29.06
C PRO A 47 -52.78 -30.71 -30.32
N PRO A 48 -53.93 -31.02 -30.93
CA PRO A 48 -54.36 -30.34 -32.15
C PRO A 48 -54.42 -28.84 -31.90
N LYS A 49 -53.58 -28.07 -32.61
CA LYS A 49 -53.65 -26.61 -32.63
C LYS A 49 -55.02 -26.24 -33.19
N ALA A 50 -55.96 -25.95 -32.29
CA ALA A 50 -57.16 -25.22 -32.66
C ALA A 50 -56.70 -23.93 -33.36
N PRO A 51 -57.37 -23.47 -34.43
CA PRO A 51 -57.04 -22.20 -35.04
C PRO A 51 -57.31 -21.11 -34.00
N LEU A 52 -56.27 -20.69 -33.29
CA LEU A 52 -56.28 -19.46 -32.52
C LEU A 52 -56.55 -18.36 -33.53
N SER A 53 -57.69 -17.67 -33.37
CA SER A 53 -58.10 -16.51 -34.15
C SER A 53 -56.91 -15.55 -34.34
N GLU A 54 -56.73 -14.94 -35.51
CA GLU A 54 -55.61 -14.00 -35.75
C GLU A 54 -55.53 -12.88 -34.68
N ASP A 55 -56.67 -12.49 -34.11
CA ASP A 55 -56.76 -11.56 -32.97
C ASP A 55 -56.08 -12.10 -31.69
N SER A 56 -56.14 -13.40 -31.43
CA SER A 56 -55.49 -14.00 -30.24
C SER A 56 -53.97 -14.14 -30.38
N GLN A 57 -53.47 -14.36 -31.61
CA GLN A 57 -52.03 -14.39 -31.87
C GLN A 57 -51.41 -12.99 -31.77
N THR A 58 -52.08 -11.98 -32.34
CA THR A 58 -51.64 -10.59 -32.24
C THR A 58 -51.69 -10.02 -30.81
N LEU A 59 -52.60 -10.49 -29.96
CA LEU A 59 -52.61 -10.14 -28.53
C LEU A 59 -51.44 -10.77 -27.77
N LEU A 60 -51.12 -12.04 -28.01
CA LEU A 60 -49.96 -12.71 -27.40
C LEU A 60 -48.63 -12.08 -27.83
N ASP A 61 -48.52 -11.68 -29.10
CA ASP A 61 -47.33 -11.00 -29.62
C ASP A 61 -47.14 -9.62 -28.96
N ARG A 62 -48.22 -8.86 -28.72
CA ARG A 62 -48.15 -7.58 -27.99
C ARG A 62 -47.72 -7.77 -26.55
N GLU A 63 -48.27 -8.74 -25.83
CA GLU A 63 -47.86 -9.04 -24.45
C GLU A 63 -46.39 -9.49 -24.39
N ALA A 64 -45.93 -10.28 -25.37
CA ALA A 64 -44.53 -10.68 -25.48
C ALA A 64 -43.59 -9.49 -25.73
N LEU A 65 -44.01 -8.51 -26.54
CA LEU A 65 -43.26 -7.27 -26.79
C LEU A 65 -43.22 -6.38 -25.54
N GLU A 66 -44.36 -6.17 -24.86
CA GLU A 66 -44.41 -5.40 -23.62
C GLU A 66 -43.48 -6.00 -22.55
N LYS A 67 -43.51 -7.32 -22.39
CA LYS A 67 -42.61 -8.03 -21.46
C LYS A 67 -41.14 -7.92 -21.84
N GLN A 68 -40.81 -7.84 -23.14
CA GLN A 68 -39.44 -7.60 -23.60
C GLN A 68 -39.00 -6.15 -23.29
N GLU A 69 -39.87 -5.17 -23.52
CA GLU A 69 -39.59 -3.78 -23.19
C GLU A 69 -39.39 -3.57 -21.68
N GLU A 70 -40.21 -4.20 -20.84
CA GLU A 70 -40.05 -4.17 -19.39
C GLU A 70 -38.69 -4.74 -18.95
N ARG A 71 -38.29 -5.90 -19.51
CA ARG A 71 -36.98 -6.49 -19.24
C ARG A 71 -35.82 -5.62 -19.71
N LEU A 72 -35.99 -4.92 -20.84
CA LEU A 72 -34.98 -3.99 -21.34
C LEU A 72 -34.84 -2.77 -20.42
N LYS A 73 -35.97 -2.20 -19.97
CA LYS A 73 -35.97 -1.08 -19.01
C LYS A 73 -35.36 -1.46 -17.67
N GLU A 74 -35.67 -2.66 -17.16
CA GLU A 74 -35.07 -3.17 -15.92
C GLU A 74 -33.56 -3.30 -16.05
N LYS A 75 -33.07 -3.86 -17.16
CA LYS A 75 -31.63 -3.97 -17.45
C LYS A 75 -30.96 -2.62 -17.65
N GLU A 76 -31.61 -1.67 -18.30
CA GLU A 76 -31.09 -0.31 -18.49
C GLU A 76 -30.92 0.38 -17.13
N LEU A 77 -31.90 0.23 -16.24
CA LEU A 77 -31.82 0.76 -14.88
C LEU A 77 -30.72 0.09 -14.05
N GLU A 78 -30.57 -1.24 -14.15
CA GLU A 78 -29.49 -1.99 -13.51
C GLU A 78 -28.10 -1.54 -14.01
N LEU A 79 -27.96 -1.36 -15.34
CA LEU A 79 -26.73 -0.84 -15.95
C LEU A 79 -26.42 0.58 -15.48
N GLN A 80 -27.43 1.45 -15.41
CA GLN A 80 -27.25 2.82 -14.92
C GLN A 80 -26.82 2.85 -13.45
N GLU A 81 -27.40 1.99 -12.60
CA GLU A 81 -26.98 1.86 -11.20
C GLU A 81 -25.53 1.35 -11.09
N MET A 82 -25.16 0.35 -11.89
CA MET A 82 -23.78 -0.15 -11.96
C MET A 82 -22.80 0.93 -12.42
N GLU A 83 -23.13 1.68 -13.47
CA GLU A 83 -22.31 2.78 -13.97
C GLU A 83 -22.12 3.87 -12.92
N GLN A 84 -23.18 4.24 -12.22
CA GLN A 84 -23.12 5.22 -11.14
C GLN A 84 -22.25 4.72 -9.98
N ASN A 85 -22.42 3.48 -9.55
CA ASN A 85 -21.61 2.88 -8.49
C ASN A 85 -20.12 2.78 -8.89
N LEU A 86 -19.84 2.41 -10.14
CA LEU A 86 -18.46 2.39 -10.67
C LEU A 86 -17.85 3.78 -10.69
N LYS A 87 -18.62 4.81 -11.09
CA LYS A 87 -18.17 6.19 -11.09
C LYS A 87 -17.88 6.68 -9.67
N ASP A 88 -18.78 6.43 -8.72
CA ASP A 88 -18.61 6.80 -7.32
C ASP A 88 -17.36 6.12 -6.72
N ARG A 89 -17.14 4.83 -7.02
CA ARG A 89 -15.92 4.11 -6.61
C ARG A 89 -14.67 4.69 -7.25
N GLN A 90 -14.72 5.05 -8.53
CA GLN A 90 -13.59 5.63 -9.23
C GLN A 90 -13.23 7.00 -8.66
N GLU A 91 -14.21 7.84 -8.36
CA GLU A 91 -14.01 9.13 -7.69
C GLU A 91 -13.44 8.95 -6.29
N ALA A 92 -13.96 8.01 -5.50
CA ALA A 92 -13.44 7.69 -4.17
C ALA A 92 -11.98 7.20 -4.21
N LEU A 93 -11.66 6.30 -5.14
CA LEU A 93 -10.29 5.82 -5.35
C LEU A 93 -9.36 6.94 -5.81
N GLN A 94 -9.82 7.83 -6.67
CA GLN A 94 -9.03 8.97 -7.12
C GLN A 94 -8.73 9.94 -5.98
N GLN A 95 -9.72 10.22 -5.13
CA GLN A 95 -9.53 11.05 -3.92
C GLN A 95 -8.56 10.38 -2.93
N GLU A 96 -8.66 9.07 -2.74
CA GLU A 96 -7.75 8.32 -1.87
C GLU A 96 -6.31 8.35 -2.43
N GLN A 97 -6.15 8.17 -3.75
CA GLN A 97 -4.84 8.28 -4.40
C GLN A 97 -4.24 9.68 -4.25
N GLN A 98 -5.04 10.73 -4.43
CA GLN A 98 -4.59 12.12 -4.22
C GLN A 98 -4.14 12.35 -2.76
N LYS A 99 -4.94 11.91 -1.78
CA LYS A 99 -4.57 11.99 -0.36
C LYS A 99 -3.28 11.22 -0.04
N LEU A 100 -3.11 10.03 -0.61
CA LEU A 100 -1.91 9.23 -0.45
C LEU A 100 -0.69 9.89 -1.08
N GLU A 101 -0.85 10.53 -2.25
CA GLU A 101 0.21 11.25 -2.93
C GLU A 101 0.63 12.51 -2.16
N GLU A 102 -0.33 13.30 -1.68
CA GLU A 102 -0.10 14.44 -0.80
C GLU A 102 0.62 14.02 0.49
N ALA A 103 0.16 12.95 1.14
CA ALA A 103 0.82 12.42 2.33
C ALA A 103 2.25 11.94 2.04
N ARG A 104 2.47 11.26 0.92
CA ARG A 104 3.81 10.83 0.49
C ARG A 104 4.73 12.01 0.23
N ASN A 105 4.23 13.06 -0.42
CA ASN A 105 4.99 14.27 -0.70
C ASN A 105 5.34 15.00 0.60
N GLY A 106 4.38 15.16 1.51
CA GLY A 106 4.62 15.74 2.84
C GLY A 106 5.66 14.95 3.64
N LEU A 107 5.58 13.61 3.64
CA LEU A 107 6.58 12.77 4.29
C LEU A 107 7.97 12.87 3.63
N LYS A 108 8.04 13.03 2.31
CA LYS A 108 9.31 13.20 1.59
C LYS A 108 9.96 14.53 1.92
N GLU A 109 9.18 15.60 2.00
CA GLU A 109 9.66 16.93 2.41
C GLU A 109 10.13 16.94 3.87
N ALA A 110 9.34 16.37 4.79
CA ALA A 110 9.72 16.23 6.18
C ALA A 110 11.00 15.41 6.36
N ARG A 111 11.15 14.31 5.61
CA ARG A 111 12.40 13.52 5.60
C ARG A 111 13.59 14.31 5.07
N LYS A 112 13.38 15.14 4.05
CA LYS A 112 14.45 15.98 3.49
C LYS A 112 14.89 17.02 4.51
N GLN A 113 13.94 17.72 5.14
CA GLN A 113 14.22 18.70 6.20
C GLN A 113 14.95 18.05 7.37
N LEU A 114 14.46 16.92 7.87
CA LEU A 114 15.13 16.19 8.96
C LEU A 114 16.54 15.75 8.56
N LYS A 115 16.74 15.30 7.32
CA LYS A 115 18.06 14.94 6.82
C LYS A 115 18.99 16.16 6.77
N GLU A 116 18.52 17.29 6.27
CA GLU A 116 19.31 18.54 6.23
C GLU A 116 19.64 19.04 7.65
N GLU A 117 18.69 18.98 8.59
CA GLU A 117 18.90 19.37 9.98
C GLU A 117 19.87 18.43 10.71
N THR A 118 19.75 17.12 10.51
CA THR A 118 20.66 16.13 11.10
C THR A 118 22.06 16.23 10.51
N GLU A 119 22.20 16.45 9.20
CA GLU A 119 23.48 16.72 8.55
C GLU A 119 24.10 18.03 9.06
N ALA A 120 23.33 19.12 9.13
CA ALA A 120 23.81 20.40 9.65
C ALA A 120 24.26 20.29 11.11
N THR A 121 23.47 19.61 11.95
CA THR A 121 23.81 19.36 13.36
C THR A 121 25.07 18.51 13.48
N ARG A 122 25.19 17.45 12.66
CA ARG A 122 26.38 16.59 12.63
C ARG A 122 27.63 17.36 12.19
N THR A 123 27.54 18.13 11.11
CA THR A 123 28.65 18.98 10.64
C THR A 123 29.04 20.01 11.68
N ARG A 124 28.06 20.63 12.35
CA ARG A 124 28.33 21.58 13.45
C ARG A 124 29.06 20.89 14.60
N LYS A 125 28.57 19.73 15.06
CA LYS A 125 29.21 18.94 16.11
C LYS A 125 30.64 18.56 15.75
N GLN A 126 30.88 18.07 14.54
CA GLN A 126 32.22 17.72 14.05
C GLN A 126 33.17 18.93 14.03
N LYS A 127 32.69 20.11 13.60
CA LYS A 127 33.48 21.34 13.64
C LYS A 127 33.85 21.73 15.07
N ILE A 128 32.89 21.64 16.00
CA ILE A 128 33.10 21.95 17.42
C ILE A 128 34.13 20.98 18.02
N GLU A 129 34.00 19.67 17.76
CA GLU A 129 34.93 18.64 18.22
C GLU A 129 36.36 18.90 17.71
N GLN A 130 36.52 19.17 16.41
CA GLN A 130 37.83 19.49 15.83
C GLN A 130 38.42 20.77 16.42
N MET A 131 37.60 21.79 16.68
CA MET A 131 38.10 23.02 17.28
C MET A 131 38.48 22.80 18.74
N ALA A 132 37.68 22.03 19.49
CA ALA A 132 37.98 21.67 20.87
C ALA A 132 39.32 20.92 20.98
N GLU A 133 39.53 19.92 20.12
CA GLU A 133 40.80 19.17 20.05
C GLU A 133 41.98 20.10 19.71
N ARG A 134 41.82 20.96 18.68
CA ARG A 134 42.85 21.92 18.27
C ARG A 134 43.18 22.93 19.36
N LEU A 135 42.17 23.43 20.09
CA LEU A 135 42.36 24.36 21.20
C LEU A 135 43.00 23.69 22.42
N GLY A 136 42.69 22.42 22.67
CA GLY A 136 43.32 21.64 23.74
C GLY A 136 44.80 21.34 23.47
N ALA A 137 45.17 21.14 22.21
CA ALA A 137 46.55 20.82 21.82
C ALA A 137 47.50 22.04 21.74
N MET A 138 46.99 23.27 21.87
CA MET A 138 47.79 24.50 21.75
C MET A 138 48.08 25.18 23.09
N PRO A 139 49.10 26.05 23.17
CA PRO A 139 49.37 26.83 24.37
C PRO A 139 48.17 27.71 24.77
N PRO A 140 47.93 27.90 26.08
CA PRO A 140 46.77 28.65 26.57
C PRO A 140 46.67 30.09 26.06
N ASP A 141 47.79 30.79 25.94
CA ASP A 141 47.80 32.19 25.49
C ASP A 141 47.41 32.30 24.00
N ASP A 142 47.80 31.32 23.17
CA ASP A 142 47.42 31.24 21.75
C ASP A 142 45.93 30.89 21.59
N ALA A 143 45.43 29.96 22.40
CA ALA A 143 44.01 29.60 22.43
C ALA A 143 43.14 30.82 22.74
N VAL A 144 43.52 31.60 23.76
CA VAL A 144 42.81 32.82 24.16
C VAL A 144 42.84 33.87 23.05
N ALA A 145 43.94 33.98 22.29
CA ALA A 145 44.05 34.91 21.18
C ALA A 145 43.07 34.56 20.04
N ILE A 146 42.92 33.27 19.71
CA ILE A 146 41.99 32.79 18.68
C ILE A 146 40.53 33.01 19.10
N VAL A 147 40.21 32.60 20.33
CA VAL A 147 38.85 32.66 20.91
C VAL A 147 38.37 34.10 21.07
N ARG A 148 39.29 35.07 21.22
CA ARG A 148 38.94 36.50 21.32
C ARG A 148 38.15 37.01 20.11
N GLY A 149 38.42 36.48 18.91
CA GLY A 149 37.71 36.86 17.68
C GLY A 149 36.35 36.16 17.48
N TRP A 150 36.00 35.19 18.33
CA TRP A 150 34.77 34.40 18.18
C TRP A 150 33.59 34.99 18.94
N SER A 151 32.37 34.57 18.55
CA SER A 151 31.14 34.89 19.27
C SER A 151 31.10 34.15 20.62
N ASN A 152 30.49 34.74 21.65
CA ASN A 152 30.41 34.09 22.97
C ASN A 152 29.74 32.72 22.92
N VAL A 153 28.75 32.52 22.03
CA VAL A 153 28.04 31.26 21.87
C VAL A 153 28.96 30.16 21.32
N ASP A 154 29.76 30.47 20.30
CA ASP A 154 30.70 29.48 19.72
C ASP A 154 31.81 29.11 20.70
N VAL A 155 32.27 30.07 21.51
CA VAL A 155 33.25 29.80 22.57
C VAL A 155 32.68 28.85 23.61
N VAL A 156 31.46 29.09 24.06
CA VAL A 156 30.77 28.23 25.04
C VAL A 156 30.65 26.81 24.49
N ASP A 157 30.20 26.64 23.24
CA ASP A 157 30.04 25.31 22.65
C ASP A 157 31.34 24.53 22.57
N VAL A 158 32.44 25.19 22.18
CA VAL A 158 33.77 24.57 22.13
C VAL A 158 34.30 24.29 23.53
N PHE A 159 34.12 25.20 24.49
CA PHE A 159 34.58 25.03 25.87
C PHE A 159 33.84 23.89 26.59
N VAL A 160 32.53 23.77 26.43
CA VAL A 160 31.75 22.63 26.96
C VAL A 160 32.21 21.33 26.30
N GLN A 161 32.51 21.34 24.99
CA GLN A 161 33.05 20.17 24.30
C GLN A 161 34.45 19.80 24.83
N MET A 162 35.31 20.76 25.13
CA MET A 162 36.63 20.54 25.71
C MET A 162 36.54 19.96 27.12
N GLU A 163 35.62 20.46 27.96
CA GLU A 163 35.37 19.90 29.29
C GLU A 163 34.92 18.44 29.21
N ARG A 164 34.01 18.13 28.27
CA ARG A 164 33.58 16.74 28.04
C ARG A 164 34.73 15.84 27.58
N ASN A 165 35.55 16.31 26.63
CA ASN A 165 36.71 15.55 26.17
C ASN A 165 37.70 15.26 27.31
N ALA A 166 37.93 16.25 28.19
CA ALA A 166 38.79 16.09 29.35
C ALA A 166 38.20 15.09 30.36
N GLU A 167 36.88 15.17 30.63
CA GLU A 167 36.16 14.23 31.48
C GLU A 167 36.20 12.79 30.92
N GLU A 168 35.93 12.62 29.63
CA GLU A 168 36.01 11.33 28.91
C GLU A 168 37.44 10.75 28.94
N ALA A 169 38.47 11.61 28.89
CA ALA A 169 39.88 11.22 29.00
C ALA A 169 40.36 11.01 30.46
N GLY A 170 39.57 11.39 31.46
CA GLY A 170 39.97 11.38 32.87
C GLY A 170 41.02 12.43 33.25
N GLU A 171 41.16 13.49 32.43
CA GLU A 171 42.11 14.58 32.64
C GLU A 171 41.43 15.83 33.23
N GLN A 172 42.21 16.72 33.85
CA GLN A 172 41.68 18.01 34.31
C GLN A 172 41.48 18.94 33.12
N SER A 173 40.29 19.54 33.02
CA SER A 173 40.00 20.51 31.97
C SER A 173 40.87 21.77 32.11
N ILE A 174 41.45 22.22 30.99
CA ILE A 174 42.19 23.49 30.90
C ILE A 174 41.26 24.70 30.74
N VAL A 175 39.97 24.47 30.47
CA VAL A 175 38.97 25.52 30.22
C VAL A 175 38.85 26.53 31.36
N PRO A 176 38.79 26.15 32.66
CA PRO A 176 38.78 27.10 33.75
C PRO A 176 39.97 28.07 33.70
N PHE A 177 41.16 27.58 33.34
CA PHE A 177 42.34 28.42 33.19
C PHE A 177 42.19 29.39 32.01
N LEU A 178 41.70 28.92 30.86
CA LEU A 178 41.44 29.77 29.69
C LEU A 178 40.43 30.88 30.00
N ILE A 179 39.39 30.59 30.79
CA ILE A 179 38.40 31.59 31.22
C ILE A 179 39.06 32.70 32.05
N THR A 180 40.00 32.39 32.95
CA THR A 180 40.69 33.42 33.75
C THR A 180 41.53 34.39 32.91
N LYS A 181 41.93 33.99 31.71
CA LYS A 181 42.74 34.78 30.77
C LYS A 181 41.89 35.68 29.87
N LEU A 182 40.57 35.51 29.85
CA LEU A 182 39.64 36.34 29.10
C LEU A 182 39.31 37.65 29.86
N PRO A 183 38.83 38.70 29.17
CA PRO A 183 38.33 39.91 29.84
C PRO A 183 37.24 39.55 30.85
N ARG A 184 37.29 40.15 32.05
CA ARG A 184 36.44 39.79 33.21
C ARG A 184 34.95 39.76 32.89
N GLU A 185 34.46 40.76 32.15
CA GLU A 185 33.06 40.84 31.72
C GLU A 185 32.68 39.66 30.82
N ARG A 186 33.53 39.35 29.82
CA ARG A 186 33.30 38.24 28.89
C ARG A 186 33.42 36.87 29.56
N ALA A 187 34.37 36.72 30.47
CA ALA A 187 34.53 35.51 31.27
C ALA A 187 33.26 35.21 32.07
N SER A 188 32.69 36.21 32.75
CA SER A 188 31.45 36.03 33.52
C SER A 188 30.27 35.60 32.65
N LEU A 189 30.11 36.21 31.48
CA LEU A 189 29.05 35.84 30.53
C LEU A 189 29.22 34.42 30.00
N ILE A 190 30.44 34.04 29.62
CA ILE A 190 30.74 32.69 29.13
C ILE A 190 30.44 31.66 30.22
N THR A 191 30.85 31.91 31.47
CA THR A 191 30.56 31.00 32.58
C THR A 191 29.06 30.82 32.80
N THR A 192 28.26 31.89 32.77
CA THR A 192 26.80 31.79 32.87
C THR A 192 26.20 30.97 31.72
N LEU A 193 26.61 31.27 30.49
CA LEU A 193 26.13 30.54 29.31
C LEU A 193 26.54 29.06 29.30
N MET A 194 27.74 28.75 29.82
CA MET A 194 28.18 27.36 30.00
C MET A 194 27.30 26.63 31.03
N MET A 195 26.99 27.27 32.16
CA MET A 195 26.09 26.69 33.16
C MET A 195 24.71 26.39 32.58
N ASP A 196 24.14 27.33 31.81
CA ASP A 196 22.85 27.16 31.14
C ASP A 196 22.92 26.03 30.09
N ALA A 197 23.97 26.00 29.26
CA ALA A 197 24.16 24.97 28.24
C ALA A 197 24.35 23.55 28.84
N VAL A 198 25.01 23.45 30.00
CA VAL A 198 25.14 22.19 30.74
C VAL A 198 23.80 21.78 31.35
N ALA A 199 23.03 22.72 31.90
CA ALA A 199 21.71 22.46 32.46
C ALA A 199 20.69 21.99 31.41
N GLU A 200 20.74 22.53 30.18
CA GLU A 200 19.90 22.08 29.07
C GLU A 200 20.24 20.69 28.57
N ARG A 201 21.51 20.28 28.68
CA ARG A 201 22.02 18.98 28.20
C ARG A 201 21.87 17.85 29.21
N MET A 202 21.74 18.18 30.50
CA MET A 202 21.38 17.16 31.48
C MET A 202 19.96 16.66 31.19
N PRO A 203 19.71 15.34 31.20
CA PRO A 203 18.36 14.84 31.09
C PRO A 203 17.56 15.47 32.23
N ARG A 204 16.58 16.32 31.89
CA ARG A 204 15.58 16.72 32.89
C ARG A 204 15.03 15.42 33.41
N ASN A 205 15.30 15.12 34.68
CA ASN A 205 14.67 14.01 35.35
C ASN A 205 13.17 14.32 35.33
N ASN A 206 12.47 13.77 34.34
CA ASN A 206 11.06 13.99 34.16
C ASN A 206 10.41 13.19 35.30
N PRO A 207 9.72 13.81 36.26
CA PRO A 207 9.11 13.07 37.36
C PRO A 207 8.10 12.02 36.86
N ASP A 208 7.64 12.14 35.61
CA ASP A 208 6.71 11.20 34.96
C ASP A 208 7.38 10.08 34.14
N ASN A 209 8.72 10.01 34.08
CA ASN A 209 9.42 8.91 33.42
C ASN A 209 10.73 8.57 34.16
N PRO A 210 10.70 7.70 35.19
CA PRO A 210 11.90 7.30 35.90
C PRO A 210 12.87 6.61 34.93
N ALA A 211 14.17 6.88 35.11
CA ALA A 211 15.24 6.25 34.35
C ALA A 211 15.06 4.72 34.36
N PRO A 212 15.38 4.00 33.26
CA PRO A 212 15.36 2.55 33.26
C PRO A 212 16.29 2.06 34.36
N GLU A 213 15.71 1.34 35.33
CA GLU A 213 16.44 0.72 36.43
C GLU A 213 17.65 -0.01 35.85
N GLU A 214 18.84 0.42 36.27
CA GLU A 214 20.08 -0.29 36.00
C GLU A 214 19.89 -1.72 36.51
N GLN A 215 19.75 -2.66 35.58
CA GLN A 215 19.74 -4.09 35.90
C GLN A 215 21.07 -4.42 36.55
N GLN A 216 21.06 -4.55 37.87
CA GLN A 216 22.19 -5.06 38.62
C GLN A 216 22.51 -6.47 38.10
N PRO A 217 23.78 -6.76 37.78
CA PRO A 217 24.19 -8.10 37.39
C PRO A 217 24.05 -9.03 38.60
N GLN A 218 23.37 -10.16 38.40
CA GLN A 218 23.27 -11.27 39.35
C GLN A 218 24.61 -12.00 39.52
#